data_AF-A0A3D5VG63-F1
#
_entry.id   AF-A0A3D5VG63-F1
#
_cell.length_a   1.000
_cell.length_b   1.000
_cell.length_c   1.000
_cell.angle_alpha   90.00
_cell.angle_beta   90.00
_cell.angle_gamma   90.00
#
_symmetry.space_group_name_H-M   'P 1'
#
loop_
_entity.id
_entity.type
_entity.pdbx_description
1 polymer ?
#
loop_
_entity_poly.entity_id
_entity_poly.type
_entity_poly.pdbx_seq_one_letter_code
_entity_poly.pdbx_strand_id
1 'polypeptide(L)' 'HFVNQFLKPLVKTGLLTDNGEKIFFDTTLSDWTERLTEFYSLYLAFEEGDHSVLDEFAFPEDSAT' A
#
# COMPACT_ATOMS: atom_id res chain seq x y z
N HIS A 1 4.75 -9.29 -10.58
CA HIS A 1 4.10 -10.29 -9.71
C HIS A 1 4.40 -10.13 -8.22
N PHE A 2 5.67 -9.99 -7.78
CA PHE A 2 5.99 -9.92 -6.33
C PHE A 2 5.62 -8.59 -5.66
N VAL A 3 5.91 -7.45 -6.29
CA VAL A 3 5.65 -6.10 -5.73
C VAL A 3 4.16 -5.88 -5.42
N ASN A 4 3.26 -6.31 -6.29
CA ASN A 4 1.81 -6.10 -6.08
C ASN A 4 1.22 -6.96 -4.96
N GLN A 5 1.84 -8.09 -4.60
CA GLN A 5 1.33 -8.97 -3.54
C GLN A 5 1.74 -8.50 -2.14
N PHE A 6 2.96 -7.96 -1.98
CA PHE A 6 3.49 -7.52 -0.68
C PHE A 6 3.42 -6.01 -0.46
N LEU A 7 3.30 -5.22 -1.53
CA LEU A 7 3.33 -3.75 -1.47
C LEU A 7 1.98 -3.13 -1.84
N LYS A 8 0.91 -3.92 -1.86
CA LYS A 8 -0.47 -3.47 -2.11
C LYS A 8 -0.90 -2.25 -1.29
N PRO A 9 -0.66 -2.17 0.04
CA PRO A 9 -0.98 -0.96 0.80
C PRO A 9 -0.17 0.26 0.35
N LEU A 10 1.09 0.08 -0.06
CA LEU A 10 1.93 1.15 -0.60
C LEU A 10 1.48 1.62 -1.99
N VAL A 11 0.92 0.71 -2.80
CA VAL A 11 0.29 1.06 -4.08
C VAL A 11 -1.05 1.77 -3.85
N LYS A 12 -1.88 1.31 -2.90
CA LYS A 12 -3.19 1.91 -2.58
C LYS A 12 -3.06 3.31 -1.96
N THR A 13 -2.07 3.55 -1.10
CA THR A 13 -1.76 4.90 -0.57
C THR A 13 -1.04 5.77 -1.61
N GLY A 14 -0.72 5.22 -2.78
CA GLY A 14 0.01 5.89 -3.86
C GLY A 14 1.41 6.35 -3.46
N LEU A 15 2.03 5.66 -2.49
CA LEU A 15 3.45 5.83 -2.17
C LEU A 15 4.33 5.23 -3.27
N LEU A 16 3.83 4.23 -3.99
CA LEU A 16 4.52 3.63 -5.13
C LEU A 16 4.03 4.21 -6.44
N THR A 17 4.97 4.73 -7.22
CA THR A 17 4.75 5.15 -8.61
C THR A 17 5.34 4.11 -9.55
N ASP A 18 4.60 3.82 -10.62
CA ASP A 18 5.05 2.96 -11.72
C ASP A 18 5.25 3.80 -12.97
N ASN A 19 6.46 3.78 -13.54
CA ASN A 19 6.77 4.46 -14.79
C ASN A 19 6.83 3.50 -16.00
N GLY A 20 6.39 2.25 -15.84
CA GLY A 20 6.39 1.20 -16.86
C GLY A 20 7.69 0.40 -16.93
N GLU A 21 8.80 0.90 -16.37
CA GLU A 21 10.09 0.18 -16.28
C GLU A 21 10.39 -0.27 -14.85
N LYS A 22 9.99 0.52 -13.85
CA LYS A 22 10.24 0.24 -12.44
C LYS A 22 9.16 0.86 -11.56
N ILE A 23 8.97 0.21 -10.42
CA ILE A 23 8.15 0.71 -9.32
C ILE A 23 9.08 1.35 -8.30
N PHE A 24 8.82 2.59 -7.91
CA PHE A 24 9.67 3.35 -7.01
C PHE A 24 8.87 4.29 -6.10
N PHE A 25 9.48 4.69 -5.00
CA PHE A 25 8.96 5.73 -4.12
C PHE A 25 9.25 7.11 -4.72
N ASP A 26 8.20 7.84 -5.07
CA ASP A 26 8.35 9.21 -5.54
C ASP A 26 8.25 10.19 -4.36
N THR A 27 9.38 10.43 -3.72
CA THR A 27 9.49 11.37 -2.59
C THR A 27 9.38 12.84 -3.01
N THR A 28 9.22 13.13 -4.31
CA THR A 28 9.11 14.49 -4.85
C THR A 28 7.65 14.96 -4.92
N LEU A 29 6.69 14.05 -4.71
CA LEU A 29 5.28 14.36 -4.62
C LEU A 29 5.01 15.35 -3.49
N SER A 30 4.23 16.40 -3.78
CA SER A 30 3.91 17.45 -2.79
C SER A 30 3.11 16.91 -1.60
N ASP A 31 2.35 15.83 -1.81
CA ASP A 31 1.51 15.13 -0.83
C ASP A 31 2.21 13.88 -0.26
N TRP A 32 3.52 13.72 -0.48
CA TRP A 32 4.28 12.57 -0.03
C TRP A 32 4.14 12.29 1.47
N THR A 33 4.20 13.36 2.29
CA THR A 33 4.09 13.24 3.74
C THR A 33 2.71 12.73 4.15
N GLU A 34 1.63 13.24 3.53
CA GLU A 34 0.27 12.81 3.79
C GLU A 34 0.07 11.32 3.44
N ARG A 35 0.54 10.90 2.27
CA ARG A 35 0.48 9.49 1.82
C ARG A 35 1.22 8.55 2.78
N LEU A 36 2.34 9.01 3.33
CA LEU A 36 3.12 8.25 4.31
C LEU A 36 2.40 8.17 5.65
N THR A 37 1.77 9.27 6.08
CA THR A 37 0.93 9.30 7.28
C THR A 37 -0.26 8.36 7.17
N GLU A 38 -0.95 8.31 6.03
CA GLU A 38 -2.06 7.38 5.80
C GLU A 38 -1.59 5.92 5.92
N PHE A 39 -0.45 5.58 5.32
CA PHE A 39 0.12 4.23 5.43
C PHE A 39 0.40 3.83 6.89
N TYR A 40 1.06 4.70 7.66
CA TYR A 40 1.35 4.39 9.07
C TYR A 40 0.10 4.39 9.95
N SER A 41 -0.92 5.19 9.63
CA SER A 41 -2.19 5.18 10.36
C SER A 41 -2.90 3.83 10.20
N LEU A 42 -2.88 3.28 8.98
CA LEU A 42 -3.42 1.94 8.71
C LEU A 42 -2.63 0.84 9.42
N TYR A 43 -1.29 0.94 9.43
CA TYR A 43 -0.43 0.00 10.15
C TYR A 43 -0.69 0.02 11.66
N LEU A 44 -0.78 1.21 12.26
CA LEU A 44 -1.03 1.36 13.69
C LEU A 44 -2.42 0.84 14.08
N ALA A 45 -3.46 1.14 13.29
CA ALA A 45 -4.80 0.62 13.52
C ALA A 45 -4.83 -0.92 13.52
N PHE A 46 -4.06 -1.55 12.62
CA PHE A 46 -3.90 -3.00 12.61
C PHE A 46 -3.20 -3.53 13.85
N GLU A 47 -2.09 -2.90 14.28
CA GLU A 47 -1.35 -3.27 15.50
C GLU A 47 -2.20 -3.09 16.77
N GLU A 48 -3.13 -2.12 16.77
CA GLU A 48 -4.10 -1.90 17.86
C GLU A 48 -5.23 -2.94 17.89
N GLY A 49 -5.24 -3.89 16.95
CA GLY A 49 -6.15 -5.04 16.92
C GLY A 49 -7.36 -4.86 16.00
N ASP A 50 -7.45 -3.76 15.25
CA ASP A 50 -8.42 -3.64 14.17
C ASP A 50 -7.88 -4.39 12.94
N HIS A 51 -8.05 -5.71 12.91
CA HIS A 51 -7.58 -6.51 11.78
C HIS A 51 -8.38 -6.25 10.49
N SER A 52 -9.54 -5.58 10.59
CA SER A 52 -10.44 -5.25 9.48
C SER A 52 -9.86 -4.19 8.56
N VAL A 53 -8.96 -3.31 9.03
CA VAL A 53 -8.27 -2.36 8.14
C VAL A 53 -7.42 -3.05 7.08
N LEU A 54 -7.02 -4.32 7.29
CA LEU A 54 -6.31 -5.09 6.29
C LEU A 54 -7.18 -5.94 5.36
N ASP A 55 -8.48 -6.07 5.63
CA ASP A 55 -9.41 -6.83 4.79
C ASP A 55 -9.52 -6.20 3.39
N GLU A 56 -9.47 -4.87 3.33
CA GLU A 56 -9.35 -4.06 2.10
C GLU A 56 -8.04 -4.27 1.31
N PHE A 57 -7.05 -4.93 1.92
CA PHE A 57 -5.78 -5.32 1.30
C PHE A 57 -5.69 -6.83 1.03
N ALA A 58 -6.63 -7.63 1.53
CA ALA A 58 -6.70 -9.06 1.27
C ALA A 58 -6.75 -9.33 -0.26
N PHE A 59 -6.28 -10.50 -0.66
CA PHE A 59 -6.37 -10.91 -2.06
C PHE A 59 -7.84 -11.03 -2.46
N PRO A 60 -8.28 -10.49 -3.62
CA PRO A 60 -9.48 -11.03 -4.22
C PRO A 60 -9.21 -12.52 -4.50
N GLU A 61 -10.19 -13.38 -4.18
CA GLU A 61 -10.12 -14.85 -4.21
C GLU A 61 -9.56 -15.41 -5.55
N ASP A 62 -9.61 -14.61 -6.61
CA ASP A 62 -9.16 -14.90 -7.97
C ASP A 62 -7.63 -14.81 -8.20
N SER A 63 -6.85 -14.28 -7.23
CA SER A 63 -5.38 -14.13 -7.39
C SER A 63 -4.59 -15.45 -7.26
N ALA A 64 -5.28 -16.57 -7.03
CA ALA A 64 -4.73 -17.92 -7.02
C ALA A 64 -5.18 -18.68 -8.29
N THR A 65 -4.82 -18.19 -9.47
CA THR A 65 -4.93 -18.96 -10.73
C THR A 65 -3.80 -18.63 -11.69
#